data_AF-E8WSY8-F1
#
_entry.id   AF-E8WSY8-F1
#
_cell.length_a   1.000
_cell.length_b   1.000
_cell.length_c   1.000
_cell.angle_alpha   90.00
_cell.angle_beta   90.00
_cell.angle_gamma   90.00
#
_symmetry.space_group_name_H-M   'P 1'
#
loop_
_entity.id
_entity.type
_entity.pdbx_description
1 polymer ?
#
loop_
_entity_poly.entity_id
_entity_poly.type
_entity_poly.pdbx_seq_one_letter_code
_entity_poly.pdbx_strand_id
1 'polypeptide(L)'
;MEEFRTCQLQVVYQSGQPLALFDKARTFALRINSALKRRLINHFSSMEEVSAGGASAINRTANLLCSPPGACFQPGDLVEVLSMEEIRRTFDANDCCGRLQFMPGMKCFAGKRFTVLKPVKTMFDERAWKMVRVRGTVVLRDVICDGAELYDKEGCDRCCYYFWKTDWLRKVR
;
A
#
# COMPACT_ATOMS: atom_id res chain seq x y z
N MET A 1 31.35 28.49 16.12
CA MET A 1 31.37 27.06 15.74
C MET A 1 30.31 26.37 16.59
N GLU A 2 29.03 26.52 16.24
CA GLU A 2 27.92 25.86 16.94
C GLU A 2 26.68 25.84 16.03
N GLU A 3 26.87 25.25 14.86
CA GLU A 3 25.80 24.92 13.93
C GLU A 3 25.72 23.39 13.94
N PHE A 4 24.52 22.81 13.86
CA PHE A 4 24.22 21.37 13.96
C PHE A 4 23.98 20.77 15.35
N ARG A 5 22.88 21.14 16.02
CA ARG A 5 22.15 20.23 16.94
C ARG A 5 20.62 20.39 16.95
N THR A 6 19.99 20.86 15.87
CA THR A 6 18.53 20.71 15.77
C THR A 6 18.21 19.28 15.36
N CYS A 7 17.81 18.48 16.35
CA CYS A 7 17.30 17.13 16.14
C CYS A 7 16.16 17.17 15.11
N GLN A 8 16.16 16.26 14.14
CA GLN A 8 15.16 16.21 13.08
C GLN A 8 13.72 16.27 13.64
N LEU A 9 13.48 15.68 14.82
CA LEU A 9 12.20 15.73 15.55
C LEU A 9 11.71 17.15 15.86
N GLN A 10 12.61 18.08 16.17
CA GLN A 10 12.28 19.48 16.49
C GLN A 10 11.99 20.32 15.24
N VAL A 11 12.44 19.85 14.07
CA VAL A 11 12.26 20.54 12.79
C VAL A 11 11.12 19.96 11.96
N VAL A 12 10.64 18.74 12.26
CA VAL A 12 9.54 18.10 11.49
C VAL A 12 8.29 18.98 11.45
N TYR A 13 7.88 19.56 12.58
CA TYR A 13 6.69 20.43 12.62
C TYR A 13 6.87 21.70 11.77
N GLN A 14 8.10 22.16 11.61
CA GLN A 14 8.47 23.32 10.79
C GLN A 14 8.73 22.96 9.32
N SER A 15 8.90 21.67 9.00
CA SER A 15 9.22 21.19 7.66
C SER A 15 8.01 21.10 6.72
N GLY A 16 6.79 21.14 7.27
CA GLY A 16 5.56 21.17 6.49
C GLY A 16 5.20 22.58 6.09
N GLN A 17 5.23 22.90 4.80
CA GLN A 17 4.57 24.11 4.31
C GLN A 17 3.05 23.96 4.48
N PRO A 18 2.33 25.00 4.93
CA PRO A 18 0.88 24.94 5.00
C PRO A 18 0.30 24.72 3.61
N LEU A 19 -0.67 23.79 3.50
CA LEU A 19 -1.37 23.53 2.24
C LEU A 19 -1.99 24.82 1.70
N ALA A 20 -1.83 25.05 0.40
CA ALA A 20 -2.51 26.15 -0.29
C ALA A 20 -4.04 25.98 -0.18
N LEU A 21 -4.79 27.07 -0.31
CA LEU A 21 -6.26 27.03 -0.27
C LEU A 21 -6.84 26.05 -1.30
N PHE A 22 -6.23 25.98 -2.48
CA PHE A 22 -6.62 25.04 -3.53
C PHE A 22 -6.41 23.57 -3.11
N ASP A 23 -5.27 23.25 -2.49
CA ASP A 23 -4.98 21.90 -2.01
C ASP A 23 -5.91 21.51 -0.86
N LYS A 24 -6.25 22.45 0.03
CA LYS A 24 -7.24 22.26 1.09
C LYS A 24 -8.62 21.94 0.49
N ALA A 25 -9.07 22.73 -0.48
CA ALA A 25 -10.35 22.51 -1.16
C ALA A 25 -10.37 21.18 -1.93
N ARG A 26 -9.29 20.85 -2.65
CA ARG A 26 -9.13 19.56 -3.34
C ARG A 26 -9.17 18.39 -2.36
N THR A 27 -8.45 18.47 -1.25
CA THR A 27 -8.45 17.42 -0.21
C THR A 27 -9.83 17.25 0.40
N PHE A 28 -10.53 18.35 0.66
CA PHE A 28 -11.91 18.33 1.14
C PHE A 28 -12.87 17.69 0.12
N ALA A 29 -12.77 18.04 -1.15
CA ALA A 29 -13.57 17.44 -2.22
C ALA A 29 -13.31 15.93 -2.38
N LEU A 30 -12.04 15.49 -2.29
CA LEU A 30 -11.68 14.07 -2.29
C LEU A 30 -12.25 13.34 -1.06
N ARG A 31 -12.26 13.98 0.11
CA ARG A 31 -12.89 13.44 1.33
C ARG A 31 -14.41 13.32 1.18
N ILE A 32 -15.08 14.32 0.60
CA ILE A 32 -16.51 14.24 0.30
C ILE A 32 -16.80 13.13 -0.71
N ASN A 33 -16.06 13.08 -1.82
CA ASN A 33 -16.29 12.10 -2.87
C ASN A 33 -16.07 10.67 -2.35
N SER A 34 -15.00 10.42 -1.57
CA SER A 34 -14.79 9.13 -0.91
C SER A 34 -15.90 8.80 0.10
N ALA A 35 -16.38 9.77 0.89
CA ALA A 35 -17.52 9.58 1.79
C ALA A 35 -18.83 9.23 1.04
N LEU A 36 -19.09 9.89 -0.08
CA LEU A 36 -20.27 9.63 -0.92
C LEU A 36 -20.18 8.28 -1.62
N LYS A 37 -19.03 7.95 -2.22
CA LYS A 37 -18.79 6.64 -2.86
C LYS A 37 -18.98 5.50 -1.87
N ARG A 38 -18.51 5.64 -0.62
CA ARG A 38 -18.74 4.68 0.48
C ARG A 38 -20.22 4.52 0.83
N ARG A 39 -20.96 5.63 0.94
CA ARG A 39 -22.42 5.58 1.20
C ARG A 39 -23.18 4.90 0.07
N LEU A 40 -22.80 5.15 -1.18
CA LEU A 40 -23.42 4.52 -2.35
C LEU A 40 -23.11 3.01 -2.42
N ILE A 41 -21.86 2.61 -2.17
CA ILE A 41 -21.47 1.19 -2.11
C ILE A 41 -22.22 0.47 -0.97
N ASN A 42 -22.28 1.04 0.23
CA ASN A 42 -22.99 0.43 1.36
C ASN A 42 -24.51 0.33 1.11
N HIS A 43 -25.11 1.29 0.40
CA HIS A 43 -26.53 1.24 0.06
C HIS A 43 -26.83 0.18 -1.02
N PHE A 44 -25.85 -0.14 -1.88
CA PHE A 44 -25.99 -1.18 -2.92
C PHE A 44 -25.66 -2.59 -2.39
N SER A 45 -24.76 -2.70 -1.41
CA SER A 45 -24.33 -3.96 -0.79
C SER A 45 -25.32 -4.52 0.24
N SER A 46 -26.31 -3.72 0.67
CA SER A 46 -27.34 -4.14 1.63
C SER A 46 -28.27 -5.25 1.12
N MET A 47 -28.06 -5.77 -0.10
CA MET A 47 -28.78 -6.94 -0.63
C MET A 47 -27.92 -8.22 -0.70
N GLU A 48 -26.63 -8.18 -0.34
CA GLU A 48 -25.70 -9.29 -0.56
C GLU A 48 -24.62 -9.39 0.54
N GLU A 49 -25.02 -9.55 1.81
CA GLU A 49 -24.08 -9.90 2.90
C GLU A 49 -24.54 -11.14 3.65
N VAL A 50 -23.94 -12.30 3.34
CA VAL A 50 -23.67 -13.35 4.33
C VAL A 50 -22.28 -13.94 4.08
N SER A 51 -21.46 -13.95 5.14
CA SER A 51 -20.25 -14.77 5.37
C SER A 51 -18.95 -14.25 4.75
N ALA A 52 -17.85 -14.04 5.48
CA ALA A 52 -17.56 -14.18 6.90
C ALA A 52 -16.22 -13.47 7.16
N GLY A 53 -16.13 -12.78 8.29
CA GLY A 53 -14.87 -12.35 8.88
C GLY A 53 -14.17 -13.50 9.59
N GLY A 54 -12.84 -13.44 9.66
CA GLY A 54 -12.04 -14.35 10.47
C GLY A 54 -10.59 -13.91 10.53
N ALA A 55 -10.21 -13.27 11.63
CA ALA A 55 -8.80 -13.06 11.98
C ALA A 55 -8.16 -14.44 12.27
N SER A 56 -7.12 -14.82 11.51
CA SER A 56 -6.45 -16.10 11.69
C SER A 56 -4.97 -15.92 12.06
N ALA A 57 -4.56 -16.74 13.03
CA ALA A 57 -3.22 -16.81 13.58
C ALA A 57 -2.16 -17.06 12.49
N ILE A 58 -1.01 -16.39 12.65
CA ILE A 58 0.11 -16.40 11.70
C ILE A 58 0.66 -17.83 11.58
N ASN A 59 0.21 -18.57 10.57
CA ASN A 59 0.70 -19.91 10.28
C ASN A 59 2.08 -19.82 9.62
N ARG A 60 3.12 -20.33 10.30
CA ARG A 60 4.53 -20.21 9.90
C ARG A 60 4.90 -20.95 8.60
N THR A 61 3.98 -21.74 8.04
CA THR A 61 4.14 -22.54 6.82
C THR A 61 3.85 -21.79 5.51
N ALA A 62 3.27 -20.59 5.59
CA ALA A 62 2.95 -19.75 4.42
C ALA A 62 4.17 -19.24 3.62
N ASN A 63 5.37 -19.37 4.17
CA ASN A 63 6.61 -18.90 3.55
C ASN A 63 7.05 -19.68 2.30
N LEU A 64 6.34 -20.75 1.89
CA LEU A 64 6.74 -21.62 0.78
C LEU A 64 6.08 -21.28 -0.58
N LEU A 65 5.01 -20.46 -0.60
CA LEU A 65 4.28 -20.14 -1.84
C LEU A 65 4.86 -18.95 -2.61
N CYS A 66 5.53 -18.04 -1.90
CA CYS A 66 6.17 -16.87 -2.49
C CYS A 66 7.58 -17.31 -2.93
N SER A 67 7.87 -17.22 -4.23
CA SER A 67 9.17 -17.61 -4.79
C SER A 67 10.32 -16.83 -4.14
N PRO A 68 11.56 -17.37 -4.09
CA PRO A 68 12.71 -16.53 -3.77
C PRO A 68 12.71 -15.30 -4.70
N PRO A 69 13.08 -14.10 -4.22
CA PRO A 69 12.84 -12.84 -4.94
C PRO A 69 13.40 -12.92 -6.36
N GLY A 70 12.49 -13.12 -7.33
CA GLY A 70 12.84 -13.62 -8.66
C GLY A 70 13.39 -12.56 -9.61
N ALA A 71 13.15 -11.27 -9.31
CA ALA A 71 13.60 -10.16 -10.14
C ALA A 71 14.10 -9.00 -9.29
N CYS A 72 15.35 -8.60 -9.51
CA CYS A 72 15.91 -7.38 -8.95
C CYS A 72 15.51 -6.20 -9.84
N PHE A 73 14.47 -5.45 -9.44
CA PHE A 73 14.07 -4.23 -10.14
C PHE A 73 14.91 -3.03 -9.70
N GLN A 74 15.30 -2.22 -10.67
CA GLN A 74 16.01 -0.96 -10.46
C GLN A 74 15.05 0.24 -10.52
N PRO A 75 15.37 1.34 -9.82
CA PRO A 75 14.68 2.61 -10.04
C PRO A 75 14.65 2.97 -11.53
N GLY A 76 13.47 3.29 -12.06
CA GLY A 76 13.28 3.61 -13.48
C GLY A 76 12.82 2.42 -14.34
N ASP A 77 12.87 1.18 -13.85
CA ASP A 77 12.36 0.02 -14.59
C ASP A 77 10.84 0.15 -14.85
N LEU A 78 10.41 -0.18 -16.07
CA LEU A 78 9.00 -0.27 -16.42
C LEU A 78 8.47 -1.67 -16.10
N VAL A 79 7.48 -1.73 -15.22
CA VAL A 79 6.86 -2.96 -14.75
C VAL A 79 5.36 -2.94 -14.98
N GLU A 80 4.79 -4.11 -15.21
CA GLU A 80 3.36 -4.35 -15.28
C GLU A 80 2.91 -5.09 -14.03
N VAL A 81 1.87 -4.62 -13.36
CA VAL A 81 1.25 -5.35 -12.26
C VAL A 81 0.50 -6.52 -12.87
N LEU A 82 0.76 -7.73 -12.35
CA LEU A 82 0.09 -8.94 -12.79
C LEU A 82 -1.44 -8.82 -12.66
N SER A 83 -2.16 -9.70 -13.36
CA SER A 83 -3.61 -9.77 -13.22
C SER A 83 -4.01 -10.19 -11.80
N MET A 84 -5.22 -9.84 -11.37
CA MET A 84 -5.71 -10.24 -10.05
C MET A 84 -5.74 -11.76 -9.86
N GLU A 85 -5.98 -12.52 -10.92
CA GLU A 85 -5.96 -13.99 -10.88
C GLU A 85 -4.56 -14.54 -10.62
N GLU A 86 -3.55 -14.00 -11.31
CA GLU A 86 -2.15 -14.37 -11.10
C GLU A 86 -1.66 -13.98 -9.71
N ILE A 87 -1.99 -12.76 -9.25
CA ILE A 87 -1.61 -12.29 -7.92
C ILE A 87 -2.24 -13.16 -6.83
N ARG A 88 -3.52 -13.52 -6.95
CA ARG A 88 -4.21 -14.40 -5.98
C ARG A 88 -3.56 -15.77 -5.85
N ARG A 89 -2.99 -16.31 -6.93
CA ARG A 89 -2.25 -17.58 -6.86
C ARG A 89 -0.99 -17.51 -5.98
N THR A 90 -0.48 -16.31 -5.71
CA THR A 90 0.70 -16.10 -4.85
C THR A 90 0.34 -15.95 -3.37
N PHE A 91 -0.95 -15.88 -3.02
CA PHE A 91 -1.40 -15.63 -1.66
C PHE A 91 -1.34 -16.87 -0.79
N ASP A 92 -1.03 -16.65 0.48
CA ASP A 92 -1.29 -17.59 1.56
C ASP A 92 -2.73 -17.44 2.10
N ALA A 93 -3.04 -18.18 3.17
CA ALA A 93 -4.36 -18.16 3.81
C ALA A 93 -4.78 -16.78 4.38
N ASN A 94 -3.88 -15.80 4.43
CA ASN A 94 -4.11 -14.45 4.96
C ASN A 94 -3.98 -13.36 3.87
N ASP A 95 -4.12 -13.72 2.59
CA ASP A 95 -3.92 -12.81 1.44
C ASP A 95 -2.52 -12.15 1.44
N CYS A 96 -1.51 -12.87 1.95
CA CYS A 96 -0.13 -12.39 2.03
C CYS A 96 0.78 -13.14 1.05
N CYS A 97 1.78 -12.47 0.49
CA CYS A 97 2.92 -13.12 -0.17
C CYS A 97 4.20 -12.77 0.60
N GLY A 98 4.82 -13.79 1.21
CA GLY A 98 6.06 -13.61 1.96
C GLY A 98 5.92 -12.58 3.09
N ARG A 99 4.81 -12.65 3.84
CA ARG A 99 4.41 -11.76 4.95
C ARG A 99 4.04 -10.32 4.57
N LEU A 100 3.94 -10.00 3.28
CA LEU A 100 3.38 -8.73 2.83
C LEU A 100 1.93 -8.95 2.42
N GLN A 101 1.01 -8.29 3.13
CA GLN A 101 -0.43 -8.37 2.85
C GLN A 101 -0.78 -7.59 1.59
N PHE A 102 -1.62 -8.17 0.75
CA PHE A 102 -2.21 -7.47 -0.39
C PHE A 102 -3.41 -6.62 0.06
N MET A 103 -3.34 -5.31 -0.15
CA MET A 103 -4.39 -4.40 0.31
C MET A 103 -5.55 -4.31 -0.71
N PRO A 104 -6.81 -4.18 -0.26
CA PRO A 104 -7.97 -4.08 -1.15
C PRO A 104 -7.84 -3.00 -2.25
N GLY A 105 -7.39 -1.79 -1.88
CA GLY A 105 -7.19 -0.69 -2.83
C GLY A 105 -6.08 -0.91 -3.87
N MET A 106 -5.26 -1.97 -3.74
CA MET A 106 -4.27 -2.32 -4.77
C MET A 106 -4.92 -2.95 -6.02
N LYS A 107 -6.14 -3.48 -5.90
CA LYS A 107 -6.86 -4.16 -6.99
C LYS A 107 -7.03 -3.27 -8.23
N CYS A 108 -7.22 -1.96 -8.05
CA CYS A 108 -7.44 -1.04 -9.16
C CYS A 108 -6.19 -0.81 -10.04
N PHE A 109 -5.02 -1.30 -9.62
CA PHE A 109 -3.77 -1.20 -10.37
C PHE A 109 -3.40 -2.49 -11.12
N ALA A 110 -4.15 -3.58 -10.94
CA ALA A 110 -3.90 -4.84 -11.64
C ALA A 110 -3.97 -4.67 -13.17
N GLY A 111 -3.01 -5.27 -13.89
CA GLY A 111 -2.89 -5.18 -15.35
C GLY A 111 -2.40 -3.82 -15.87
N LYS A 112 -2.04 -2.88 -15.00
CA LYS A 112 -1.51 -1.56 -15.41
C LYS A 112 0.01 -1.51 -15.30
N ARG A 113 0.61 -0.59 -16.05
CA ARG A 113 2.06 -0.38 -16.09
C ARG A 113 2.48 0.83 -15.28
N PHE A 114 3.58 0.68 -14.56
CA PHE A 114 4.16 1.72 -13.73
C PHE A 114 5.67 1.68 -13.78
N THR A 115 6.28 2.77 -13.34
CA THR A 115 7.73 2.86 -13.18
C THR A 115 8.09 2.56 -11.74
N VAL A 116 9.12 1.74 -11.54
CA VAL A 116 9.70 1.48 -10.22
C VAL A 116 10.33 2.77 -9.71
N LEU A 117 9.85 3.24 -8.56
CA LEU A 117 10.39 4.44 -7.92
C LEU A 117 11.66 4.09 -7.12
N LYS A 118 11.57 3.08 -6.24
CA LYS A 118 12.73 2.55 -5.52
C LYS A 118 12.48 1.14 -4.98
N PRO A 119 13.54 0.31 -4.85
CA PRO A 119 13.49 -0.90 -4.06
C PRO A 119 13.45 -0.57 -2.56
N VAL A 120 12.76 -1.41 -1.79
CA VAL A 120 12.59 -1.28 -0.34
C VAL A 120 13.34 -2.42 0.34
N LYS A 121 14.27 -2.06 1.23
CA LYS A 121 15.06 -3.02 2.03
C LYS A 121 14.56 -3.13 3.46
N THR A 122 14.01 -2.04 3.98
CA THR A 122 13.48 -1.93 5.34
C THR A 122 12.19 -1.12 5.33
N MET A 123 11.25 -1.50 6.18
CA MET A 123 10.01 -0.76 6.41
C MET A 123 9.69 -0.74 7.91
N PHE A 124 8.95 0.26 8.36
CA PHE A 124 8.44 0.31 9.72
C PHE A 124 7.12 -0.48 9.78
N ASP A 125 7.06 -1.49 10.63
CA ASP A 125 5.84 -2.24 10.89
C ASP A 125 5.11 -1.60 12.07
N GLU A 126 3.99 -0.93 11.79
CA GLU A 126 3.17 -0.25 12.80
C GLU A 126 2.56 -1.24 13.81
N ARG A 127 2.26 -2.47 13.41
CA ARG A 127 1.69 -3.49 14.31
C ARG A 127 2.73 -4.03 15.29
N ALA A 128 3.95 -4.24 14.81
CA ALA A 128 5.06 -4.75 15.62
C ALA A 128 5.92 -3.64 16.27
N TRP A 129 5.62 -2.38 15.95
CA TRP A 129 6.34 -1.17 16.40
C TRP A 129 7.86 -1.25 16.22
N LYS A 130 8.32 -1.72 15.06
CA LYS A 130 9.76 -1.89 14.78
C LYS A 130 10.10 -1.80 13.30
N MET A 131 11.36 -1.52 13.02
CA MET A 131 11.91 -1.62 11.66
C MET A 131 12.12 -3.10 11.30
N VAL A 132 11.48 -3.53 10.21
CA VAL A 132 11.62 -4.89 9.67
C VAL A 132 12.36 -4.87 8.34
N ARG A 133 13.16 -5.91 8.10
CA ARG A 133 13.80 -6.14 6.79
C ARG A 133 12.83 -6.86 5.88
N VAL A 134 12.72 -6.37 4.65
CA VAL A 134 11.88 -6.96 3.60
C VAL A 134 12.72 -7.31 2.38
N ARG A 135 12.24 -8.28 1.61
CA ARG A 135 12.93 -8.78 0.42
C ARG A 135 11.97 -8.85 -0.75
N GLY A 136 12.48 -8.50 -1.93
CA GLY A 136 11.68 -8.46 -3.15
C GLY A 136 10.49 -7.51 -3.00
N THR A 137 10.74 -6.32 -2.48
CA THR A 137 9.70 -5.30 -2.29
C THR A 137 10.13 -4.01 -2.96
N VAL A 138 9.22 -3.38 -3.69
CA VAL A 138 9.42 -2.11 -4.37
C VAL A 138 8.26 -1.17 -4.11
N VAL A 139 8.48 0.12 -4.34
CA VAL A 139 7.41 1.11 -4.47
C VAL A 139 7.36 1.60 -5.92
N LEU A 140 6.16 1.84 -6.41
CA LEU A 140 5.91 2.31 -7.78
C LEU A 140 5.58 3.81 -7.77
N ARG A 141 5.98 4.51 -8.84
CA ARG A 141 5.75 5.95 -8.99
C ARG A 141 4.25 6.25 -9.10
N ASP A 142 3.78 7.21 -8.31
CA ASP A 142 2.38 7.68 -8.27
C ASP A 142 1.34 6.60 -7.94
N VAL A 143 1.76 5.46 -7.38
CA VAL A 143 0.89 4.38 -6.92
C VAL A 143 0.72 4.46 -5.41
N ILE A 144 -0.24 5.30 -5.00
CA ILE A 144 -0.46 5.72 -3.63
C ILE A 144 -1.81 5.21 -3.13
N CYS A 145 -1.87 4.88 -1.84
CA CYS A 145 -3.10 4.51 -1.14
C CYS A 145 -4.01 5.73 -0.95
N ASP A 146 -5.25 5.64 -1.43
CA ASP A 146 -6.29 6.65 -1.21
C ASP A 146 -6.98 6.51 0.15
N GLY A 147 -6.73 5.38 0.83
CA GLY A 147 -7.25 5.05 2.16
C GLY A 147 -8.76 4.93 2.24
N ALA A 148 -9.46 4.87 1.11
CA ALA A 148 -10.92 4.76 1.08
C ALA A 148 -11.40 3.41 1.65
N GLU A 149 -10.61 2.35 1.48
CA GLU A 149 -10.89 0.98 1.88
C GLU A 149 -10.16 0.56 3.19
N LEU A 150 -9.57 1.54 3.90
CA LEU A 150 -8.91 1.34 5.18
C LEU A 150 -9.78 1.87 6.32
N TYR A 151 -10.10 1.03 7.30
CA TYR A 151 -10.97 1.32 8.46
C TYR A 151 -12.41 1.63 8.07
N ASP A 152 -13.33 0.78 8.53
CA ASP A 152 -14.74 0.73 8.08
C ASP A 152 -15.54 2.03 8.31
N LYS A 153 -15.03 2.99 9.08
CA LYS A 153 -15.76 4.19 9.51
C LYS A 153 -15.15 5.52 9.08
N GLU A 154 -13.83 5.63 9.00
CA GLU A 154 -13.16 6.95 8.86
C GLU A 154 -12.31 7.07 7.58
N GLY A 155 -11.85 5.96 7.00
CA GLY A 155 -10.82 6.02 5.98
C GLY A 155 -9.44 6.35 6.57
N CYS A 156 -8.41 6.35 5.73
CA CYS A 156 -7.06 6.80 6.07
C CYS A 156 -6.64 7.94 5.13
N ASP A 157 -6.06 9.03 5.65
CA ASP A 157 -5.60 10.17 4.83
C ASP A 157 -4.07 10.29 4.73
N ARG A 158 -3.34 9.26 5.19
CA ARG A 158 -1.86 9.25 5.18
C ARG A 158 -1.24 9.22 3.79
N CYS A 159 -2.01 8.89 2.75
CA CYS A 159 -1.57 8.86 1.35
C CYS A 159 -0.21 8.15 1.17
N CYS A 160 -0.05 6.98 1.81
CA CYS A 160 1.20 6.22 1.78
C CYS A 160 1.39 5.48 0.44
N TYR A 161 2.63 5.26 0.04
CA TYR A 161 2.93 4.37 -1.09
C TYR A 161 2.52 2.93 -0.77
N TYR A 162 1.98 2.23 -1.76
CA TYR A 162 1.82 0.79 -1.68
C TYR A 162 3.17 0.08 -1.79
N PHE A 163 3.37 -0.96 -0.98
CA PHE A 163 4.48 -1.87 -1.10
C PHE A 163 4.10 -3.02 -2.04
N TRP A 164 4.89 -3.23 -3.08
CA TRP A 164 4.66 -4.25 -4.09
C TRP A 164 5.69 -5.36 -3.95
N LYS A 165 5.23 -6.62 -3.85
CA LYS A 165 6.13 -7.77 -4.02
C LYS A 165 6.60 -7.85 -5.47
N THR A 166 7.86 -8.22 -5.67
CA THR A 166 8.43 -8.49 -6.99
C THR A 166 7.65 -9.54 -7.75
N ASP A 167 7.06 -10.50 -7.03
CA ASP A 167 6.33 -11.63 -7.59
C ASP A 167 4.94 -11.23 -8.14
N TRP A 168 4.48 -10.00 -7.83
CA TRP A 168 3.27 -9.42 -8.39
C TRP A 168 3.53 -8.55 -9.62
N LEU A 169 4.79 -8.46 -10.06
CA LEU A 169 5.24 -7.56 -11.10
C LEU A 169 5.93 -8.34 -12.22
N ARG A 170 5.67 -7.93 -13.46
CA ARG A 170 6.35 -8.42 -14.65
C ARG A 170 7.18 -7.30 -15.25
N LYS A 171 8.44 -7.59 -15.58
CA LYS A 171 9.28 -6.62 -16.30
C LYS A 171 8.76 -6.50 -17.73
N VAL A 172 8.54 -5.27 -18.20
CA VAL A 172 8.05 -5.00 -19.57
C VAL A 172 9.20 -4.76 -20.55
N ARG A 173 10.42 -4.49 -20.05
CA ARG A 173 11.64 -4.26 -20.84
C ARG A 173 12.89 -4.77 -20.13
#